data_AF-A0A0W0WW57-F1
#
_entry.id   AF-A0A0W0WW57-F1
#
_cell.length_a   1.000
_cell.length_b   1.000
_cell.length_c   1.000
_cell.angle_alpha   90.00
_cell.angle_beta   90.00
_cell.angle_gamma   90.00
#
_symmetry.space_group_name_H-M   'P 1'
#
loop_
_entity.id
_entity.type
_entity.pdbx_description
1 polymer ?
#
loop_
_entity_poly.entity_id
_entity_poly.type
_entity_poly.pdbx_seq_one_letter_code
_entity_poly.pdbx_strand_id
1 'polypeptide(L)'
;MPNLEKKEKKQHQLSDSMLEAKEKFNRHIIDENAIATNNIRAEKFDMDKAKQKSSDALIALDVNGGLQSMLAAQMLSIHEFQQRTMTYANAIDSLELKKYYTNTAVKLANCFVQQANILAKLQGVGGQKIIVERVDVHQGGQAVVGNIQGGMGKKEKT
;
A
#
# COMPACT_ATOMS: atom_id res chain seq x y z
N MET A 1 22.46 -38.07 -7.58
CA MET A 1 22.88 -36.66 -7.66
C MET A 1 22.48 -35.93 -6.37
N PRO A 2 23.35 -35.90 -5.34
CA PRO A 2 22.98 -35.40 -3.99
C PRO A 2 22.86 -33.87 -3.87
N ASN A 3 23.42 -33.13 -4.84
CA ASN A 3 23.55 -31.68 -4.76
C ASN A 3 22.33 -30.91 -5.32
N LEU A 4 21.55 -31.55 -6.20
CA LEU A 4 20.32 -31.00 -6.77
C LEU A 4 19.18 -31.04 -5.73
N GLU A 5 18.98 -32.18 -5.05
CA GLU A 5 17.96 -32.32 -3.99
C GLU A 5 18.18 -31.36 -2.81
N LYS A 6 19.43 -31.08 -2.43
CA LYS A 6 19.74 -30.10 -1.38
C LYS A 6 19.39 -28.67 -1.79
N LYS A 7 19.56 -28.33 -3.07
CA LYS A 7 19.27 -27.01 -3.62
C LYS A 7 17.76 -26.78 -3.69
N GLU A 8 17.00 -27.78 -4.14
CA GLU A 8 15.54 -27.76 -4.20
C GLU A 8 14.90 -27.65 -2.80
N LYS A 9 15.37 -28.45 -1.83
CA LYS A 9 14.90 -28.36 -0.43
C LYS A 9 15.14 -26.99 0.20
N LYS A 10 16.32 -26.40 -0.04
CA LYS A 10 16.64 -25.05 0.47
C LYS A 10 15.76 -23.98 -0.17
N GLN A 11 15.48 -24.11 -1.47
CA GLN A 11 14.65 -23.17 -2.22
C GLN A 11 13.17 -23.24 -1.79
N HIS A 12 12.67 -24.44 -1.48
CA HIS A 12 11.34 -24.63 -0.90
C HIS A 12 11.22 -24.01 0.49
N GLN A 13 12.17 -24.29 1.40
CA GLN A 13 12.20 -23.68 2.74
C GLN A 13 12.28 -22.14 2.71
N LEU A 14 13.05 -21.58 1.78
CA LEU A 14 13.10 -20.13 1.56
C LEU A 14 11.72 -19.60 1.13
N SER A 15 11.05 -20.26 0.19
CA SER A 15 9.70 -19.88 -0.25
C SER A 15 8.68 -19.90 0.91
N ASP A 16 8.72 -20.94 1.73
CA ASP A 16 7.81 -21.09 2.88
C ASP A 16 8.06 -20.00 3.93
N SER A 17 9.33 -19.72 4.25
CA SER A 17 9.69 -18.64 5.19
C SER A 17 9.26 -17.26 4.69
N MET A 18 9.33 -17.01 3.38
CA MET A 18 8.89 -15.76 2.78
C MET A 18 7.37 -15.61 2.81
N LEU A 19 6.63 -16.71 2.59
CA LEU A 19 5.18 -16.72 2.71
C LEU A 19 4.75 -16.43 4.15
N GLU A 20 5.36 -17.11 5.12
CA GLU A 20 5.08 -16.90 6.54
C GLU A 20 5.37 -15.45 6.98
N ALA A 21 6.46 -14.85 6.50
CA ALA A 21 6.80 -13.46 6.79
C ALA A 21 5.74 -12.50 6.23
N LYS A 22 5.26 -12.73 5.00
CA LYS A 22 4.18 -11.92 4.39
C LYS A 22 2.89 -12.02 5.17
N GLU A 23 2.50 -13.23 5.59
CA GLU A 23 1.30 -13.43 6.39
C GLU A 23 1.39 -12.75 7.75
N LYS A 24 2.53 -12.89 8.46
CA LYS A 24 2.77 -12.19 9.73
C LYS A 24 2.65 -10.68 9.58
N PHE A 25 3.24 -10.14 8.51
CA PHE A 25 3.17 -8.70 8.22
C PHE A 25 1.75 -8.23 7.92
N ASN A 26 0.99 -8.96 7.10
CA ASN A 26 -0.40 -8.62 6.80
C ASN A 26 -1.30 -8.69 8.06
N ARG A 27 -1.11 -9.72 8.91
CA ARG A 27 -1.82 -9.81 10.20
C ARG A 27 -1.52 -8.62 11.10
N HIS A 28 -0.26 -8.21 11.18
CA HIS A 28 0.14 -7.04 11.95
C HIS A 28 -0.54 -5.76 11.44
N ILE A 29 -0.59 -5.54 10.12
CA ILE A 29 -1.29 -4.40 9.52
C ILE A 29 -2.79 -4.40 9.87
N ILE A 30 -3.45 -5.56 9.79
CA ILE A 30 -4.87 -5.71 10.12
C ILE A 30 -5.10 -5.36 11.60
N ASP A 31 -4.27 -5.88 12.49
CA ASP A 31 -4.37 -5.63 13.93
C ASP A 31 -4.19 -4.15 14.27
N GLU A 32 -3.20 -3.49 13.66
CA GLU A 32 -2.98 -2.05 13.85
C GLU A 32 -4.14 -1.21 13.31
N ASN A 33 -4.64 -1.52 12.11
CA ASN A 33 -5.75 -0.79 11.52
C ASN A 33 -7.05 -0.96 12.30
N ALA A 34 -7.32 -2.16 12.82
CA ALA A 34 -8.48 -2.45 13.66
C ALA A 34 -8.51 -1.56 14.91
N ILE A 35 -7.35 -1.35 15.55
CA ILE A 35 -7.22 -0.46 16.71
C ILE A 35 -7.37 1.01 16.30
N ALA A 36 -6.70 1.43 15.24
CA ALA A 36 -6.65 2.82 14.81
C ALA A 36 -8.00 3.38 14.33
N THR A 37 -8.85 2.53 13.75
CA THR A 37 -10.14 2.94 13.15
C THR A 37 -11.32 2.85 14.12
N ASN A 38 -11.15 2.28 15.31
CA ASN A 38 -12.25 2.01 16.25
C ASN A 38 -12.07 2.73 17.60
N ASN A 39 -13.17 2.89 18.35
CA ASN A 39 -13.09 3.30 19.74
C ASN A 39 -12.88 2.08 20.64
N ILE A 40 -11.62 1.75 20.93
CA ILE A 40 -11.25 0.60 21.77
C ILE A 40 -11.73 0.68 23.22
N ARG A 41 -12.23 1.86 23.66
CA ARG A 41 -12.78 2.06 25.00
C ARG A 41 -14.30 1.88 25.06
N ALA A 42 -14.96 1.62 23.94
CA ALA A 42 -16.39 1.40 23.92
C ALA A 42 -16.74 0.06 24.59
N GLU A 43 -17.80 0.02 25.40
CA GLU A 43 -18.24 -1.20 26.12
C GLU A 43 -18.49 -2.40 25.20
N LYS A 44 -18.93 -2.14 23.95
CA LYS A 44 -19.23 -3.16 22.94
C LYS A 44 -18.14 -3.32 21.88
N PHE A 45 -16.91 -2.91 22.18
CA PHE A 45 -15.79 -3.10 21.25
C PHE A 45 -15.48 -4.59 21.08
N ASP A 46 -15.44 -5.03 19.84
CA ASP A 46 -15.21 -6.42 19.45
C ASP A 46 -14.00 -6.46 18.50
N MET A 47 -12.87 -6.92 19.01
CA MET A 47 -11.60 -6.90 18.29
C MET A 47 -11.65 -7.78 17.04
N ASP A 48 -12.32 -8.94 17.11
CA ASP A 48 -12.38 -9.87 15.97
C ASP A 48 -13.22 -9.27 14.83
N LYS A 49 -14.34 -8.61 15.16
CA LYS A 49 -15.10 -7.84 14.16
C LYS A 49 -14.32 -6.68 13.59
N ALA A 50 -13.55 -5.98 14.41
CA ALA A 50 -12.71 -4.87 13.94
C ALA A 50 -11.64 -5.36 12.96
N LYS A 51 -10.95 -6.47 13.28
CA LYS A 51 -9.98 -7.13 12.39
C LYS A 51 -10.64 -7.60 11.09
N GLN A 52 -11.84 -8.19 11.18
CA GLN A 52 -12.57 -8.63 9.99
C GLN A 52 -12.92 -7.45 9.09
N LYS A 53 -13.43 -6.34 9.64
CA LYS A 53 -13.71 -5.11 8.88
C LYS A 53 -12.46 -4.58 8.18
N SER A 54 -11.31 -4.55 8.87
CA SER A 54 -10.04 -4.14 8.27
C SER A 54 -9.59 -5.09 7.15
N SER A 55 -9.72 -6.40 7.34
CA SER A 55 -9.42 -7.40 6.31
C SER A 55 -10.31 -7.23 5.08
N ASP A 56 -11.62 -7.11 5.27
CA ASP A 56 -12.60 -6.94 4.19
C ASP A 56 -12.33 -5.65 3.41
N ALA A 57 -11.94 -4.57 4.10
CA ALA A 57 -11.59 -3.31 3.47
C ALA A 57 -10.31 -3.43 2.62
N LEU A 58 -9.28 -4.13 3.09
CA LEU A 58 -8.08 -4.38 2.30
C LEU A 58 -8.40 -5.23 1.05
N ILE A 59 -9.22 -6.27 1.19
CA ILE A 59 -9.70 -7.09 0.06
C ILE A 59 -10.48 -6.22 -0.95
N ALA A 60 -11.39 -5.37 -0.46
CA ALA A 60 -12.19 -4.49 -1.31
C ALA A 60 -11.37 -3.42 -2.05
N LEU A 61 -10.21 -3.04 -1.51
CA LEU A 61 -9.26 -2.11 -2.14
C LEU A 61 -8.32 -2.79 -3.14
N ASP A 62 -8.42 -4.12 -3.30
CA ASP A 62 -7.59 -4.93 -4.20
C ASP A 62 -6.08 -4.68 -3.98
N VAL A 63 -5.66 -4.68 -2.70
CA VAL A 63 -4.24 -4.47 -2.37
C VAL A 63 -3.42 -5.71 -2.66
N ASN A 64 -2.32 -5.51 -3.38
CA ASN A 64 -1.37 -6.56 -3.70
C ASN A 64 0.00 -6.27 -3.06
N GLY A 65 0.36 -7.11 -2.09
CA GLY A 65 1.64 -7.07 -1.41
C GLY A 65 1.69 -6.07 -0.24
N GLY A 66 2.73 -6.21 0.58
CA GLY A 66 2.81 -5.54 1.89
C GLY A 66 2.81 -4.00 1.82
N LEU A 67 3.45 -3.41 0.81
CA LEU A 67 3.48 -1.95 0.68
C LEU A 67 2.08 -1.37 0.38
N GLN A 68 1.32 -2.02 -0.50
CA GLN A 68 -0.06 -1.60 -0.79
C GLN A 68 -0.96 -1.82 0.44
N SER A 69 -0.82 -2.94 1.15
CA SER A 69 -1.55 -3.20 2.39
C SER A 69 -1.31 -2.13 3.44
N MET A 70 -0.04 -1.73 3.64
CA MET A 70 0.33 -0.71 4.62
C MET A 70 -0.24 0.67 4.25
N LEU A 71 -0.15 1.04 2.97
CA LEU A 71 -0.69 2.32 2.48
C LEU A 71 -2.22 2.34 2.61
N ALA A 72 -2.91 1.28 2.23
CA ALA A 72 -4.36 1.18 2.35
C ALA A 72 -4.82 1.21 3.80
N ALA A 73 -4.13 0.51 4.72
CA ALA A 73 -4.41 0.61 6.15
C ALA A 73 -4.25 2.04 6.68
N GLN A 74 -3.24 2.78 6.22
CA GLN A 74 -3.10 4.21 6.54
C GLN A 74 -4.27 5.04 5.99
N MET A 75 -4.68 4.79 4.75
CA MET A 75 -5.82 5.47 4.11
C MET A 75 -7.13 5.23 4.86
N LEU A 76 -7.38 4.00 5.31
CA LEU A 76 -8.55 3.63 6.10
C LEU A 76 -8.59 4.41 7.43
N SER A 77 -7.46 4.51 8.13
CA SER A 77 -7.34 5.30 9.36
C SER A 77 -7.59 6.78 9.13
N ILE A 78 -7.04 7.35 8.05
CA ILE A 78 -7.27 8.75 7.67
C ILE A 78 -8.75 9.00 7.34
N HIS A 79 -9.37 8.10 6.57
CA HIS A 79 -10.78 8.20 6.20
C HIS A 79 -11.69 8.18 7.43
N GLU A 80 -11.55 7.19 8.30
CA GLU A 80 -12.39 7.06 9.50
C GLU A 80 -12.19 8.26 10.44
N PHE A 81 -10.95 8.73 10.62
CA PHE A 81 -10.70 9.92 11.44
C PHE A 81 -11.30 11.19 10.82
N GLN A 82 -11.27 11.32 9.50
CA GLN A 82 -11.91 12.42 8.78
C GLN A 82 -13.43 12.39 8.98
N GLN A 83 -14.09 11.24 8.84
CA GLN A 83 -15.55 11.09 9.03
C GLN A 83 -15.96 11.48 10.46
N ARG A 84 -15.20 11.04 11.48
CA ARG A 84 -15.45 11.42 12.88
C ARG A 84 -15.25 12.91 13.11
N THR A 85 -14.20 13.49 12.52
CA THR A 85 -13.93 14.93 12.56
C THR A 85 -15.07 15.75 11.96
N MET A 86 -15.59 15.33 10.80
CA MET A 86 -16.75 15.97 10.15
C MET A 86 -18.02 15.85 11.01
N THR A 87 -18.24 14.70 11.64
CA THR A 87 -19.36 14.50 12.57
C THR A 87 -19.29 15.49 13.74
N TYR A 88 -18.12 15.68 14.35
CA TYR A 88 -17.94 16.66 15.42
C TYR A 88 -18.11 18.10 14.92
N ALA A 89 -17.59 18.43 13.74
CA ALA A 89 -17.77 19.75 13.14
C ALA A 89 -19.26 20.10 12.97
N ASN A 90 -20.08 19.12 12.56
CA ASN A 90 -21.52 19.31 12.37
C ASN A 90 -22.30 19.45 13.68
N ALA A 91 -21.88 18.78 14.75
CA ALA A 91 -22.59 18.73 16.02
C ALA A 91 -22.26 19.89 16.98
N ILE A 92 -21.26 20.73 16.68
CA ILE A 92 -20.77 21.77 17.59
C ILE A 92 -21.25 23.17 17.18
N ASP A 93 -21.72 23.93 18.16
CA ASP A 93 -22.18 25.33 18.00
C ASP A 93 -21.06 26.36 18.09
N SER A 94 -19.99 26.05 18.85
CA SER A 94 -18.82 26.92 18.96
C SER A 94 -18.14 27.11 17.60
N LEU A 95 -18.16 28.34 17.08
CA LEU A 95 -17.54 28.69 15.80
C LEU A 95 -16.05 28.36 15.73
N GLU A 96 -15.30 28.55 16.83
CA GLU A 96 -13.88 28.25 16.90
C GLU A 96 -13.59 26.76 16.70
N LEU A 97 -14.23 25.91 17.50
CA LEU A 97 -14.16 24.44 17.37
C LEU A 97 -14.66 23.94 16.01
N LYS A 98 -15.77 24.50 15.49
CA LYS A 98 -16.26 24.15 14.15
C LYS A 98 -15.20 24.46 13.08
N LYS A 99 -14.53 25.61 13.16
CA LYS A 99 -13.41 25.98 12.27
C LYS A 99 -12.24 25.02 12.43
N TYR A 100 -11.86 24.66 13.66
CA TYR A 100 -10.79 23.70 13.93
C TYR A 100 -11.04 22.33 13.30
N TYR A 101 -12.22 21.74 13.52
CA TYR A 101 -12.56 20.43 12.97
C TYR A 101 -12.70 20.49 11.45
N THR A 102 -13.29 21.55 10.89
CA THR A 102 -13.37 21.75 9.43
C THR A 102 -11.98 21.79 8.79
N ASN A 103 -11.07 22.57 9.35
CA ASN A 103 -9.69 22.66 8.86
C ASN A 103 -8.96 21.32 8.98
N THR A 104 -9.20 20.57 10.05
CA THR A 104 -8.64 19.22 10.25
C THR A 104 -9.16 18.26 9.19
N ALA A 105 -10.47 18.27 8.92
CA ALA A 105 -11.08 17.44 7.88
C ALA A 105 -10.51 17.73 6.48
N VAL A 106 -10.28 19.00 6.14
CA VAL A 106 -9.66 19.40 4.87
C VAL A 106 -8.22 18.88 4.76
N LYS A 107 -7.43 18.95 5.83
CA LYS A 107 -6.05 18.41 5.84
C LYS A 107 -6.04 16.89 5.63
N LEU A 108 -6.93 16.17 6.29
CA LEU A 108 -7.07 14.73 6.13
C LEU A 108 -7.51 14.36 4.70
N ALA A 109 -8.45 15.12 4.12
CA ALA A 109 -8.88 14.91 2.74
C ALA A 109 -7.74 15.10 1.72
N ASN A 110 -6.93 16.16 1.90
CA ASN A 110 -5.76 16.39 1.05
C ASN A 110 -4.72 15.28 1.17
N CYS A 111 -4.49 14.77 2.40
CA CYS A 111 -3.61 13.61 2.62
C CYS A 111 -4.16 12.36 1.93
N PHE A 112 -5.46 12.09 2.06
CA PHE A 112 -6.13 10.95 1.43
C PHE A 112 -5.98 10.99 -0.10
N VAL A 113 -6.15 12.15 -0.74
CA VAL A 113 -5.96 12.31 -2.19
C VAL A 113 -4.53 11.97 -2.60
N GLN A 114 -3.52 12.41 -1.84
CA GLN A 114 -2.12 12.08 -2.12
C GLN A 114 -1.88 10.57 -2.02
N GLN A 115 -2.40 9.92 -0.97
CA GLN A 115 -2.28 8.47 -0.77
C GLN A 115 -3.02 7.68 -1.86
N ALA A 116 -4.22 8.10 -2.26
CA ALA A 116 -4.99 7.47 -3.32
C ALA A 116 -4.24 7.52 -4.67
N ASN A 117 -3.59 8.65 -4.97
CA ASN A 117 -2.73 8.76 -6.16
C ASN A 117 -1.51 7.84 -6.10
N ILE A 118 -0.91 7.66 -4.92
CA ILE A 118 0.21 6.72 -4.74
C ILE A 118 -0.28 5.27 -4.90
N LEU A 119 -1.42 4.91 -4.31
CA LEU A 119 -2.01 3.58 -4.41
C LEU A 119 -2.34 3.25 -5.87
N ALA A 120 -2.97 4.17 -6.60
CA ALA A 120 -3.25 4.02 -8.03
C ALA A 120 -1.97 3.73 -8.83
N LYS A 121 -0.88 4.47 -8.58
CA LYS A 121 0.42 4.23 -9.21
C LYS A 121 0.99 2.85 -8.85
N LEU A 122 0.90 2.44 -7.59
CA LEU A 122 1.35 1.11 -7.15
C LEU A 122 0.54 -0.03 -7.79
N GLN A 123 -0.73 0.21 -8.09
CA GLN A 123 -1.63 -0.71 -8.81
C GLN A 123 -1.44 -0.66 -10.34
N GLY A 124 -0.49 0.14 -10.84
CA GLY A 124 -0.25 0.30 -12.28
C GLY A 124 -1.29 1.15 -13.00
N VAL A 125 -2.20 1.79 -12.27
CA VAL A 125 -3.17 2.73 -12.83
C VAL A 125 -2.45 4.05 -13.12
N GLY A 126 -2.52 4.52 -14.36
CA GLY A 126 -1.91 5.78 -14.80
C GLY A 126 -0.55 5.64 -15.48
N GLY A 127 -0.08 4.43 -15.78
CA GLY A 127 1.02 4.23 -16.72
C GLY A 127 0.62 4.64 -18.14
N GLN A 128 1.45 5.42 -18.83
CA GLN A 128 1.23 5.70 -20.25
C GLN A 128 1.45 4.40 -21.04
N LYS A 129 0.38 3.88 -21.65
CA LYS A 129 0.48 2.75 -22.57
C LYS A 129 1.11 3.26 -23.88
N ILE A 130 2.40 3.02 -24.05
CA ILE A 130 3.10 3.27 -25.32
C ILE A 130 3.01 1.99 -26.15
N ILE A 131 2.31 2.05 -27.28
CA ILE A 131 2.28 0.97 -28.28
C ILE A 131 3.25 1.36 -29.39
N VAL A 132 4.22 0.51 -29.65
CA VAL A 132 5.17 0.71 -30.74
C VAL A 132 4.73 -0.14 -31.93
N GLU A 133 4.32 0.50 -33.02
CA GLU A 133 3.79 -0.20 -34.21
C GLU A 133 4.90 -0.57 -35.20
N ARG A 134 5.92 0.29 -35.38
CA ARG A 134 7.05 0.04 -36.27
C ARG A 134 8.35 0.53 -35.65
N VAL A 135 9.40 -0.31 -35.74
CA VAL A 135 10.77 0.02 -35.35
C VAL A 135 11.71 -0.39 -36.48
N ASP A 136 12.42 0.57 -37.07
CA ASP A 136 13.48 0.29 -38.04
C ASP A 136 14.84 0.37 -37.33
N VAL A 137 15.52 -0.77 -37.14
CA VAL A 137 16.86 -0.87 -36.53
C VAL A 137 17.90 -1.13 -37.62
N HIS A 138 18.92 -0.29 -37.68
CA HIS A 138 19.99 -0.39 -38.68
C HIS A 138 21.21 -1.15 -38.13
N GLN A 139 22.16 -1.46 -39.01
CA GLN A 139 23.43 -2.12 -38.69
C GLN A 139 24.11 -1.49 -37.46
N GLY A 140 24.38 -2.29 -36.44
CA GLY A 140 25.00 -1.87 -35.17
C GLY A 140 24.04 -1.25 -34.14
N GLY A 141 22.76 -1.04 -34.45
CA GLY A 141 21.77 -0.48 -33.53
C GLY A 141 21.07 -1.53 -32.66
N GLN A 142 20.59 -1.11 -31.49
CA GLN A 142 19.70 -1.88 -30.62
C GLN A 142 18.58 -0.98 -30.10
N ALA A 143 17.34 -1.47 -30.16
CA ALA A 143 16.19 -0.84 -29.53
C ALA A 143 15.78 -1.63 -28.29
N VAL A 144 15.58 -0.94 -27.16
CA VAL A 144 15.17 -1.56 -25.89
C VAL A 144 13.97 -0.79 -25.35
N VAL A 145 12.89 -1.52 -25.04
CA VAL A 145 11.71 -0.98 -24.36
C VAL A 145 11.60 -1.67 -23.00
N GLY A 146 11.67 -0.89 -21.93
CA GLY A 146 11.61 -1.42 -20.57
C GLY A 146 12.35 -0.53 -19.58
N ASN A 147 12.37 -0.96 -18.31
CA ASN A 147 13.10 -0.26 -17.25
C ASN A 147 14.60 -0.62 -17.34
N ILE A 148 15.45 0.32 -17.77
CA ILE A 148 16.89 0.10 -17.92
C ILE A 148 17.60 0.48 -16.61
N GLN A 149 18.02 -0.51 -15.82
CA GLN A 149 18.97 -0.30 -14.73
C GLN A 149 20.40 -0.32 -15.29
N GLY A 150 20.92 0.85 -15.66
CA GLY A 150 22.26 0.99 -16.21
C GLY A 150 23.35 0.74 -15.16
N GLY A 151 24.13 -0.33 -15.33
CA GLY A 151 25.39 -0.53 -14.62
C GLY A 151 26.38 0.56 -15.03
N MET A 152 26.65 1.49 -14.12
CA MET A 152 27.73 2.47 -14.25
C MET A 152 29.05 1.71 -14.42
N GLY A 153 29.67 1.87 -15.59
CA GLY A 153 30.76 1.02 -16.06
C GLY A 153 31.98 1.01 -15.14
N LYS A 154 32.43 -0.20 -14.75
CA LYS A 154 33.83 -0.43 -14.39
C LYS A 154 34.67 -0.26 -15.66
N LYS A 155 35.35 0.87 -15.80
CA LYS A 155 36.57 0.94 -16.60
C LYS A 155 37.75 0.81 -15.63
N GLU A 156 38.29 -0.40 -15.53
CA GLU A 156 39.66 -0.58 -15.05
C GLU A 156 40.57 0.16 -16.03
N LYS A 157 41.27 1.18 -15.52
CA LYS A 157 42.40 1.78 -16.21
C LYS A 157 43.59 0.85 -15.97
N THR A 158 44.00 0.17 -17.02
CA THR A 158 45.36 -0.38 -17.17
C THR A 158 46.38 0.74 -17.20
#